data_AF-A0A432ZZU7-F1
#
_entry.id   AF-A0A432ZZU7-F1
#
_cell.length_a   1.000
_cell.length_b   1.000
_cell.length_c   1.000
_cell.angle_alpha   90.00
_cell.angle_beta   90.00
_cell.angle_gamma   90.00
#
_symmetry.space_group_name_H-M   'P 1'
#
loop_
_entity.id
_entity.type
_entity.pdbx_description
1 polymer ?
#
loop_
_entity_poly.entity_id
_entity_poly.type
_entity_poly.pdbx_seq_one_letter_code
_entity_poly.pdbx_strand_id
1 'polypeptide(L)'
;MSNPSSSKLLIKLDENIMDKDLIAHFNTMPNLRADTVSDEGLRGQHDGKVIMRARLDSRTIVTCDTDYLLEHWMTTNGVLVLWGRLGNKRFVRLTKKERKVVVPGLFHTHRLNIEEVRDQDLVRFAILSGNDLNDFKWEIRPPTDEELTRYFTKYVEKEGALPFRPEEPSPSSQIPQSPQDAQAPQDAQALQGAQASQDAQAQSSTQARKRRS
;
A
#
# COMPACT_ATOMS: atom_id res chain seq x y z
N MET A 1 -18.37 18.10 12.83
CA MET A 1 -17.32 17.97 13.86
C MET A 1 -17.37 16.55 14.37
N SER A 2 -16.45 15.70 13.92
CA SER A 2 -16.34 14.31 14.33
C SER A 2 -15.76 14.26 15.75
N ASN A 3 -16.44 13.58 16.68
CA ASN A 3 -15.89 13.32 18.01
C ASN A 3 -14.52 12.62 17.84
N PRO A 4 -13.48 13.01 18.59
CA PRO A 4 -12.26 12.22 18.63
C PRO A 4 -12.65 10.85 19.17
N SER A 5 -12.47 9.83 18.34
CA SER A 5 -12.73 8.47 18.75
C SER A 5 -11.87 8.17 19.98
N SER A 6 -12.54 7.94 21.11
CA SER A 6 -11.97 7.38 22.34
C SER A 6 -11.46 5.93 22.13
N SER A 7 -11.39 5.44 20.89
CA SER A 7 -10.92 4.11 20.58
C SER A 7 -9.41 4.03 20.76
N LYS A 8 -9.01 3.03 21.54
CA LYS A 8 -7.63 2.58 21.64
C LYS A 8 -7.05 2.30 20.24
N LEU A 9 -5.88 2.83 19.91
CA LEU A 9 -5.15 2.47 18.70
C LEU A 9 -4.69 1.02 18.82
N LEU A 10 -5.13 0.17 17.89
CA LEU A 10 -4.79 -1.25 17.88
C LEU A 10 -3.73 -1.49 16.81
N ILE A 11 -2.59 -2.03 17.21
CA ILE A 11 -1.50 -2.35 16.29
C ILE A 11 -1.16 -3.83 16.33
N LYS A 12 -0.58 -4.30 15.22
CA LYS A 12 0.03 -5.62 15.09
C LYS A 12 1.49 -5.45 14.71
N LEU A 13 2.39 -5.90 15.58
CA LEU A 13 3.83 -5.87 15.33
C LEU A 13 4.26 -7.13 14.59
N ASP A 14 5.08 -6.94 13.55
CA ASP A 14 5.71 -8.03 12.79
C ASP A 14 6.74 -8.80 13.64
N GLU A 15 7.33 -9.84 13.03
CA GLU A 15 8.35 -10.64 13.69
C GLU A 15 9.69 -9.92 13.90
N ASN A 16 9.94 -8.83 13.17
CA ASN A 16 11.15 -8.02 13.29
C ASN A 16 11.06 -6.99 14.43
N ILE A 17 9.86 -6.72 14.96
CA ILE A 17 9.59 -5.78 16.06
C ILE A 17 8.98 -6.53 17.27
N MET A 18 9.64 -7.60 17.71
CA MET A 18 9.20 -8.44 18.85
C MET A 18 9.85 -8.09 20.20
N ASP A 19 10.28 -6.84 20.40
CA ASP A 19 10.93 -6.44 21.64
C ASP A 19 9.92 -6.47 22.82
N LYS A 20 10.03 -7.46 23.70
CA LYS A 20 9.12 -7.66 24.85
C LYS A 20 8.91 -6.39 25.68
N ASP A 21 9.98 -5.66 25.94
CA ASP A 21 9.94 -4.39 26.66
C ASP A 21 9.13 -3.31 25.94
N LEU A 22 9.22 -3.26 24.61
CA LEU A 22 8.47 -2.31 23.79
C LEU A 22 6.98 -2.67 23.78
N ILE A 23 6.66 -3.96 23.64
CA ILE A 23 5.30 -4.49 23.69
C ILE A 23 4.66 -4.21 25.05
N ALA A 24 5.39 -4.51 26.14
CA ALA A 24 4.94 -4.23 27.49
C ALA A 24 4.67 -2.73 27.67
N HIS A 25 5.59 -1.88 27.22
CA HIS A 25 5.42 -0.43 27.28
C HIS A 25 4.18 0.04 26.53
N PHE A 26 3.97 -0.43 25.30
CA PHE A 26 2.75 -0.14 24.53
C PHE A 26 1.47 -0.53 25.25
N ASN A 27 1.45 -1.72 25.86
CA ASN A 27 0.27 -2.19 26.58
C ASN A 27 0.02 -1.47 27.93
N THR A 28 0.99 -0.70 28.44
CA THR A 28 0.77 0.24 29.56
C THR A 28 0.15 1.56 29.12
N MET A 29 0.16 1.89 27.82
CA MET A 29 -0.45 3.13 27.34
C MET A 29 -1.98 2.99 27.29
N PRO A 30 -2.74 3.98 27.80
CA PRO A 30 -4.20 3.88 27.85
C PRO A 30 -4.83 3.81 26.44
N ASN A 31 -4.22 4.50 25.48
CA ASN A 31 -4.76 4.69 24.14
C ASN A 31 -4.11 3.83 23.06
N LEU A 32 -3.30 2.83 23.44
CA LEU A 32 -2.62 1.95 22.49
C LEU A 32 -2.57 0.51 22.98
N ARG A 33 -2.87 -0.46 22.10
CA ARG A 33 -2.72 -1.89 22.36
C ARG A 33 -1.89 -2.51 21.25
N ALA A 34 -0.84 -3.23 21.64
CA ALA A 34 0.03 -3.94 20.72
C ALA A 34 -0.09 -5.45 20.94
N ASP A 35 -0.34 -6.16 19.84
CA ASP A 35 -0.23 -7.63 19.77
C ASP A 35 0.82 -7.95 18.71
N THR A 36 1.46 -9.11 18.82
CA THR A 36 2.47 -9.56 17.87
C THR A 36 1.94 -10.66 16.96
N VAL A 37 2.61 -10.90 15.83
CA VAL A 37 2.35 -12.10 15.02
C VAL A 37 2.56 -13.40 15.79
N SER A 38 3.35 -13.41 16.87
CA SER A 38 3.56 -14.61 17.68
C SER A 38 2.42 -14.92 18.63
N ASP A 39 1.74 -13.90 19.15
CA ASP A 39 0.62 -14.09 20.10
C ASP A 39 -0.57 -14.83 19.45
N GLU A 40 -0.67 -14.77 18.13
CA GLU A 40 -1.74 -15.39 17.32
C GLU A 40 -1.26 -16.59 16.50
N GLY A 41 -0.03 -17.08 16.72
CA GLY A 41 0.52 -18.21 15.97
C GLY A 41 0.73 -17.94 14.47
N LEU A 42 0.95 -16.67 14.09
CA LEU A 42 1.16 -16.23 12.71
C LEU A 42 2.64 -16.16 12.31
N ARG A 43 3.56 -16.43 13.23
CA ARG A 43 5.00 -16.40 12.95
C ARG A 43 5.37 -17.37 11.82
N GLY A 44 6.15 -16.90 10.85
CA GLY A 44 6.55 -17.67 9.67
C GLY A 44 5.41 -18.01 8.70
N GLN A 45 4.22 -17.45 8.89
CA GLN A 45 3.16 -17.50 7.87
C GLN A 45 3.42 -16.47 6.77
N HIS A 46 2.80 -16.66 5.62
CA HIS A 46 2.84 -15.71 4.51
C HIS A 46 2.24 -14.36 4.92
N ASP A 47 2.81 -13.26 4.43
CA ASP A 47 2.40 -11.89 4.79
C ASP A 47 0.90 -11.65 4.54
N GLY A 48 0.36 -12.13 3.42
CA GLY A 48 -1.08 -12.06 3.13
C GLY A 48 -1.99 -12.65 4.23
N LYS A 49 -1.55 -13.69 4.95
CA LYS A 49 -2.32 -14.24 6.09
C LYS A 49 -2.23 -13.34 7.32
N VAL A 50 -1.06 -12.74 7.57
CA VAL A 50 -0.87 -11.74 8.63
C VAL A 50 -1.75 -10.52 8.35
N ILE A 51 -1.76 -10.06 7.10
CA ILE A 51 -2.60 -8.97 6.61
C ILE A 51 -4.08 -9.29 6.84
N MET A 52 -4.58 -10.39 6.29
CA MET A 52 -5.99 -10.77 6.46
C MET A 52 -6.39 -10.80 7.94
N ARG A 53 -5.54 -11.35 8.82
CA ARG A 53 -5.85 -11.40 10.26
C ARG A 53 -5.86 -10.01 10.91
N ALA A 54 -4.88 -9.17 10.59
CA ALA A 54 -4.83 -7.78 11.08
C ALA A 54 -6.08 -7.00 10.67
N ARG A 55 -6.61 -7.24 9.46
CA ARG A 55 -7.84 -6.62 8.97
C ARG A 55 -9.04 -6.98 9.82
N LEU A 56 -9.24 -8.28 10.04
CA LEU A 56 -10.35 -8.81 10.84
C LEU A 56 -10.34 -8.25 12.26
N ASP A 57 -9.14 -8.06 12.82
CA ASP A 57 -8.95 -7.50 14.16
C ASP A 57 -8.89 -5.96 14.19
N SER A 58 -9.10 -5.28 13.06
CA SER A 58 -9.05 -3.82 12.91
C SER A 58 -7.74 -3.20 13.42
N ARG A 59 -6.60 -3.81 13.07
CA ARG A 59 -5.26 -3.42 13.52
C ARG A 59 -4.43 -2.84 12.38
N THR A 60 -3.69 -1.77 12.67
CA THR A 60 -2.60 -1.31 11.80
C THR A 60 -1.42 -2.27 11.92
N ILE A 61 -0.91 -2.76 10.80
CA ILE A 61 0.33 -3.54 10.78
C ILE A 61 1.50 -2.59 10.89
N VAL A 62 2.42 -2.88 11.79
CA VAL A 62 3.65 -2.09 11.99
C VAL A 62 4.82 -3.04 11.78
N THR A 63 5.62 -2.75 10.77
CA THR A 63 6.66 -3.64 10.28
C THR A 63 7.92 -2.84 9.95
N CYS A 64 9.09 -3.47 9.92
CA CYS A 64 10.26 -2.91 9.22
C CYS A 64 10.63 -3.73 7.97
N ASP A 65 9.81 -4.73 7.64
CA ASP A 65 9.92 -5.50 6.43
C ASP A 65 9.25 -4.79 5.25
N THR A 66 10.01 -4.61 4.19
CA THR A 66 9.56 -3.98 2.94
C THR A 66 8.86 -4.96 2.03
N ASP A 67 8.88 -6.26 2.31
CA ASP A 67 8.20 -7.26 1.48
C ASP A 67 6.66 -7.07 1.53
N TYR A 68 6.15 -6.41 2.58
CA TYR A 68 4.77 -5.89 2.67
C TYR A 68 4.41 -4.86 1.58
N LEU A 69 5.40 -4.33 0.85
CA LEU A 69 5.23 -3.40 -0.29
C LEU A 69 5.11 -4.10 -1.64
N LEU A 70 5.13 -5.43 -1.68
CA LEU A 70 5.12 -6.19 -2.93
C LEU A 70 3.83 -6.95 -3.13
N GLU A 71 3.12 -7.22 -2.04
CA GLU A 71 1.92 -8.02 -2.08
C GLU A 71 0.77 -7.28 -2.78
N HIS A 72 0.07 -8.00 -3.66
CA HIS A 72 -1.21 -7.59 -4.26
C HIS A 72 -2.28 -7.18 -3.21
N TRP A 73 -1.98 -7.35 -1.93
CA TRP A 73 -2.77 -7.00 -0.75
C TRP A 73 -2.53 -5.59 -0.22
N MET A 74 -1.59 -4.81 -0.78
CA MET A 74 -1.32 -3.41 -0.39
C MET A 74 -2.57 -2.52 -0.38
N THR A 75 -3.57 -2.85 -1.20
CA THR A 75 -4.83 -2.11 -1.31
C THR A 75 -5.87 -2.51 -0.27
N THR A 76 -5.55 -3.42 0.65
CA THR A 76 -6.56 -4.07 1.49
C THR A 76 -6.37 -3.88 2.98
N ASN A 77 -5.34 -3.14 3.42
CA ASN A 77 -5.07 -2.93 4.84
C ASN A 77 -4.15 -1.74 5.14
N GLY A 78 -4.30 -1.21 6.36
CA GLY A 78 -3.35 -0.25 6.92
C GLY A 78 -2.00 -0.87 7.29
N VAL A 79 -0.95 -0.52 6.55
CA VAL A 79 0.43 -0.93 6.80
C VAL A 79 1.31 0.29 7.04
N LEU A 80 2.03 0.29 8.16
CA LEU A 80 3.03 1.28 8.52
C LEU A 80 4.43 0.64 8.55
N VAL A 81 5.26 1.01 7.58
CA VAL A 81 6.64 0.53 7.48
C VAL A 81 7.58 1.49 8.20
N LEU A 82 8.30 1.00 9.21
CA LEU A 82 9.31 1.74 9.97
C LEU A 82 10.63 1.77 9.20
N TRP A 83 11.06 2.97 8.85
CA TRP A 83 12.23 3.20 8.02
C TRP A 83 13.10 4.36 8.55
N GLY A 84 14.18 4.66 7.84
CA GLY A 84 15.02 5.82 8.11
C GLY A 84 16.26 5.51 8.94
N ARG A 85 16.79 6.54 9.61
CA ARG A 85 18.07 6.49 10.33
C ARG A 85 18.04 7.34 11.60
N LEU A 86 18.82 6.91 12.58
CA LEU A 86 19.22 7.70 13.74
C LEU A 86 20.74 7.92 13.65
N GLY A 87 21.16 9.15 13.39
CA GLY A 87 22.51 9.48 12.96
C GLY A 87 22.90 8.60 11.76
N ASN A 88 24.02 7.89 11.88
CA ASN A 88 24.52 7.02 10.81
C ASN A 88 23.87 5.62 10.78
N LYS A 89 23.02 5.28 11.76
CA LYS A 89 22.48 3.92 11.93
C LYS A 89 21.09 3.79 11.31
N ARG A 90 20.91 2.84 10.39
CA ARG A 90 19.59 2.52 9.82
C ARG A 90 18.65 1.99 10.91
N PHE A 91 17.35 2.23 10.77
CA PHE A 91 16.33 1.77 11.73
C PHE A 91 16.45 0.28 12.07
N VAL A 92 16.56 -0.57 11.04
CA VAL A 92 16.73 -2.04 11.18
C VAL A 92 17.98 -2.45 11.97
N ARG A 93 18.96 -1.55 12.12
CA ARG A 93 20.19 -1.77 12.89
C ARG A 93 20.16 -1.15 14.29
N LEU A 94 19.08 -0.47 14.67
CA LEU A 94 18.90 0.03 16.02
C LEU A 94 18.90 -1.13 17.02
N THR A 95 19.47 -0.88 18.18
CA THR A 95 19.40 -1.77 19.33
C THR A 95 17.99 -1.74 19.93
N LYS A 96 17.65 -2.77 20.71
CA LYS A 96 16.38 -2.82 21.46
C LYS A 96 16.19 -1.60 22.36
N LYS A 97 17.28 -1.12 22.98
CA LYS A 97 17.28 0.07 23.84
C LYS A 97 16.95 1.34 23.05
N GLU A 98 17.56 1.53 21.88
CA GLU A 98 17.27 2.68 21.00
C GLU A 98 15.81 2.63 20.51
N ARG A 99 15.31 1.47 20.05
CA ARG A 99 13.90 1.31 19.62
C ARG A 99 12.89 1.59 20.72
N LYS A 100 13.20 1.21 21.97
CA LYS A 100 12.35 1.49 23.14
C LYS A 100 12.17 2.99 23.40
N VAL A 101 13.05 3.85 22.86
CA VAL A 101 12.93 5.30 22.95
C VAL A 101 12.25 5.87 21.71
N VAL A 102 12.76 5.54 20.51
CA VAL A 102 12.30 6.22 19.29
C VAL A 102 10.92 5.78 18.85
N VAL A 103 10.57 4.49 19.01
CA VAL A 103 9.30 3.97 18.50
C VAL A 103 8.11 4.50 19.31
N PRO A 104 8.12 4.56 20.66
CA PRO A 104 7.06 5.23 21.41
C PRO A 104 6.84 6.70 21.02
N GLY A 105 7.91 7.42 20.67
CA GLY A 105 7.83 8.78 20.15
C GLY A 105 6.98 8.89 18.87
N LEU A 106 7.05 7.91 17.96
CA LEU A 106 6.19 7.84 16.77
C LEU A 106 4.71 7.79 17.15
N PHE A 107 4.34 6.88 18.04
CA PHE A 107 2.94 6.66 18.42
C PHE A 107 2.38 7.78 19.30
N HIS A 108 3.22 8.49 20.04
CA HIS A 108 2.81 9.66 20.80
C HIS A 108 2.47 10.83 19.88
N THR A 109 3.32 11.12 18.90
CA THR A 109 3.18 12.31 18.05
C THR A 109 2.25 12.09 16.84
N HIS A 110 2.19 10.87 16.30
CA HIS A 110 1.51 10.59 15.04
C HIS A 110 0.30 9.65 15.17
N ARG A 111 -0.28 9.50 16.37
CA ARG A 111 -1.39 8.58 16.62
C ARG A 111 -2.52 8.68 15.57
N LEU A 112 -3.00 9.89 15.29
CA LEU A 112 -4.11 10.10 14.36
C LEU A 112 -3.76 9.67 12.93
N ASN A 113 -2.54 9.95 12.48
CA ASN A 113 -2.07 9.53 11.17
C ASN A 113 -1.98 7.99 11.08
N ILE A 114 -1.65 7.31 12.17
CA ILE A 114 -1.56 5.84 12.21
C ILE A 114 -2.96 5.21 12.24
N GLU A 115 -3.94 5.84 12.88
CA GLU A 115 -5.35 5.46 12.80
C GLU A 115 -5.87 5.63 11.37
N GLU A 116 -5.55 6.75 10.72
CA GLU A 116 -5.90 7.02 9.32
C GLU A 116 -5.32 5.95 8.38
N VAL A 117 -4.09 5.49 8.62
CA VAL A 117 -3.47 4.40 7.85
C VAL A 117 -4.35 3.15 7.83
N ARG A 118 -4.94 2.78 8.98
CA ARG A 118 -5.91 1.67 9.05
C ARG A 118 -7.23 2.04 8.36
N ASP A 119 -7.81 3.17 8.71
CA ASP A 119 -9.17 3.52 8.30
C ASP A 119 -9.33 3.70 6.79
N GLN A 120 -8.23 4.06 6.12
CA GLN A 120 -8.18 4.26 4.66
C GLN A 120 -7.42 3.14 3.92
N ASP A 121 -7.11 2.02 4.60
CA ASP A 121 -6.36 0.89 4.03
C ASP A 121 -5.07 1.35 3.30
N LEU A 122 -4.31 2.26 3.94
CA LEU A 122 -3.14 2.89 3.34
C LEU A 122 -1.86 2.13 3.64
N VAL A 123 -0.92 2.20 2.71
CA VAL A 123 0.48 1.89 2.97
C VAL A 123 1.25 3.20 3.15
N ARG A 124 1.95 3.32 4.29
CA ARG A 124 2.76 4.50 4.62
C ARG A 124 4.11 4.11 5.19
N PHE A 125 5.09 4.97 4.94
CA PHE A 125 6.38 4.93 5.59
C PHE A 125 6.37 5.87 6.78
N ALA A 126 6.82 5.37 7.94
CA ALA A 126 7.28 6.19 9.04
C ALA A 126 8.80 6.33 8.91
N ILE A 127 9.27 7.53 8.57
CA ILE A 127 10.69 7.83 8.36
C ILE A 127 11.28 8.40 9.65
N LEU A 128 12.19 7.65 10.27
CA LEU A 128 13.02 8.16 11.34
C LEU A 128 14.13 9.04 10.76
N SER A 129 14.30 10.22 11.34
CA SER A 129 15.46 11.08 11.09
C SER A 129 15.89 11.74 12.39
N GLY A 130 17.13 12.24 12.44
CA GLY A 130 17.71 12.82 13.64
C GLY A 130 19.16 12.39 13.85
N ASN A 131 19.83 13.04 14.79
CA ASN A 131 21.24 12.78 15.08
C ASN A 131 21.42 11.73 16.19
N ASP A 132 20.57 11.77 17.21
CA ASP A 132 20.65 10.93 18.40
C ASP A 132 19.29 10.79 19.12
N LEU A 133 19.29 10.13 20.28
CA LEU A 133 18.07 9.84 21.05
C LEU A 133 17.39 11.07 21.67
N ASN A 134 18.07 12.22 21.72
CA ASN A 134 17.51 13.49 22.19
C ASN A 134 17.03 14.38 21.04
N ASP A 135 17.55 14.16 19.83
CA ASP A 135 17.22 14.91 18.62
C ASP A 135 16.80 13.93 17.51
N PHE A 136 15.59 13.37 17.65
CA PHE A 136 14.96 12.56 16.62
C PHE A 136 13.53 13.00 16.33
N LYS A 137 13.10 12.73 15.10
CA LYS A 137 11.74 13.00 14.62
C LYS A 137 11.26 11.90 13.69
N TRP A 138 9.93 11.81 13.61
CA TRP A 138 9.25 10.95 12.67
C TRP A 138 8.50 11.78 11.63
N GLU A 139 8.42 11.22 10.43
CA GLU A 139 7.56 11.71 9.36
C GLU A 139 6.76 10.53 8.82
N ILE A 140 5.44 10.66 8.73
CA ILE A 140 4.60 9.66 8.07
C ILE A 140 4.22 10.18 6.69
N ARG A 141 4.63 9.45 5.65
CA ARG A 141 4.35 9.81 4.25
C ARG A 141 4.13 8.58 3.37
N PRO A 142 3.54 8.73 2.17
CA PRO A 142 3.55 7.66 1.17
C PRO A 142 4.99 7.25 0.79
N PRO A 143 5.21 6.00 0.37
CA PRO A 143 6.46 5.62 -0.26
C PRO A 143 6.67 6.41 -1.56
N THR A 144 7.90 6.76 -1.91
CA THR A 144 8.20 7.41 -3.20
C THR A 144 8.32 6.39 -4.32
N ASP A 145 8.17 6.84 -5.57
CA ASP A 145 8.33 5.97 -6.74
C ASP A 145 9.73 5.36 -6.81
N GLU A 146 10.79 6.09 -6.41
CA GLU A 146 12.15 5.55 -6.37
C GLU A 146 12.35 4.52 -5.26
N GLU A 147 11.66 4.68 -4.12
CA GLU A 147 11.67 3.70 -3.04
C GLU A 147 10.99 2.42 -3.54
N LEU A 148 9.77 2.52 -4.07
CA LEU A 148 9.04 1.41 -4.65
C LEU A 148 9.87 0.72 -5.75
N THR A 149 10.44 1.48 -6.69
CA THR A 149 11.26 0.95 -7.79
C THR A 149 12.46 0.18 -7.26
N ARG A 150 13.19 0.72 -6.27
CA ARG A 150 14.32 0.00 -5.66
C ARG A 150 13.90 -1.33 -5.04
N TYR A 151 12.72 -1.40 -4.43
CA TYR A 151 12.19 -2.65 -3.88
C TYR A 151 11.73 -3.62 -4.97
N PHE A 152 11.03 -3.14 -5.99
CA PHE A 152 10.64 -3.94 -7.15
C PHE A 152 11.87 -4.56 -7.82
N THR A 153 12.95 -3.79 -8.03
CA THR A 153 14.21 -4.33 -8.57
C THR A 153 14.80 -5.41 -7.66
N LYS A 154 14.90 -5.16 -6.35
CA LYS A 154 15.37 -6.16 -5.36
C LYS A 154 14.54 -7.45 -5.43
N TYR A 155 13.23 -7.34 -5.59
CA TYR A 155 12.32 -8.48 -5.67
C TYR A 155 12.49 -9.27 -6.97
N VAL A 156 12.50 -8.57 -8.11
CA VAL A 156 12.78 -9.14 -9.44
C VAL A 156 14.12 -9.90 -9.44
N GLU A 157 15.15 -9.31 -8.83
CA GLU A 157 16.47 -9.94 -8.67
C GLU A 157 16.42 -11.17 -7.74
N LYS A 158 15.65 -11.11 -6.65
CA LYS A 158 15.53 -12.19 -5.64
C LYS A 158 14.74 -13.40 -6.16
N GLU A 159 13.67 -13.17 -6.91
CA GLU A 159 12.78 -14.22 -7.45
C GLU A 159 13.20 -14.70 -8.85
N GLY A 160 14.23 -14.10 -9.46
CA GLY A 160 14.69 -14.43 -10.82
C GLY A 160 13.66 -14.10 -11.91
N ALA A 161 12.60 -13.37 -11.57
CA ALA A 161 11.51 -13.01 -12.47
C ALA A 161 11.88 -11.70 -13.19
N LEU A 162 12.70 -11.79 -14.23
CA LEU A 162 12.89 -10.66 -15.15
C LEU A 162 11.51 -10.20 -15.68
N PRO A 163 11.13 -8.92 -15.54
CA PRO A 163 9.95 -8.40 -16.21
C PRO A 163 10.27 -8.37 -17.70
N PHE A 164 9.68 -9.30 -18.45
CA PHE A 164 9.60 -9.35 -19.90
C PHE A 164 10.92 -9.07 -20.65
N ARG A 165 11.51 -10.13 -21.25
CA ARG A 165 12.34 -9.90 -22.45
C ARG A 165 11.46 -9.17 -23.47
N PRO A 166 11.85 -7.99 -23.99
CA PRO A 166 11.36 -7.55 -25.28
C PRO A 166 11.67 -8.69 -26.24
N GLU A 167 10.67 -9.22 -26.93
CA GLU A 167 10.91 -10.18 -28.00
C GLU A 167 11.94 -9.56 -28.96
N GLU A 168 13.15 -10.13 -29.00
CA GLU A 168 14.06 -9.85 -30.10
C GLU A 168 13.30 -10.21 -31.38
N PRO A 169 13.24 -9.32 -32.38
CA PRO A 169 12.60 -9.64 -33.64
C PRO A 169 13.33 -10.85 -34.24
N SER A 170 12.66 -12.01 -34.22
CA SER A 170 13.20 -13.25 -34.78
C SER A 170 13.49 -13.02 -36.27
N PRO A 171 14.73 -13.23 -36.74
CA PRO A 171 15.08 -13.05 -38.13
C PRO A 171 14.70 -14.32 -38.89
N SER A 172 13.41 -14.57 -39.12
CA SER A 172 12.93 -15.66 -39.97
C SER A 172 11.49 -15.45 -40.41
N SER A 173 11.31 -14.60 -41.41
CA SER A 173 10.23 -14.75 -42.38
C SER A 173 10.79 -14.39 -43.75
N GLN A 174 11.71 -15.22 -44.24
CA GLN A 174 11.95 -15.31 -45.68
C GLN A 174 10.73 -16.00 -46.28
N ILE A 175 9.81 -15.19 -46.78
CA ILE A 175 8.71 -15.62 -47.62
C ILE A 175 9.34 -16.14 -48.93
N PRO A 176 9.14 -17.42 -49.32
CA PRO A 176 9.47 -17.85 -50.66
C PRO A 176 8.48 -17.20 -51.62
N GLN A 177 8.95 -16.24 -52.42
CA GLN A 177 8.20 -15.78 -53.58
C GLN A 177 8.23 -16.89 -54.64
N SER A 178 7.05 -17.33 -55.06
CA SER A 178 6.86 -17.96 -56.36
C SER A 178 5.62 -17.37 -57.04
N PRO A 179 5.64 -17.25 -58.37
CA PRO A 179 4.91 -16.24 -59.11
C PRO A 179 3.60 -16.82 -59.67
N GLN A 180 2.54 -16.01 -59.76
CA GLN A 180 1.46 -16.25 -60.71
C GLN A 180 0.57 -15.00 -60.87
N ASP A 181 0.73 -14.38 -62.04
CA ASP A 181 -0.31 -14.07 -63.02
C ASP A 181 -1.74 -13.72 -62.55
N ALA A 182 -2.10 -12.48 -62.91
CA ALA A 182 -3.22 -12.13 -63.78
C ALA A 182 -4.69 -12.18 -63.27
N GLN A 183 -5.39 -11.08 -63.66
CA GLN A 183 -6.84 -10.92 -63.87
C GLN A 183 -7.75 -10.54 -62.67
N ALA A 184 -7.91 -9.22 -62.47
CA ALA A 184 -9.13 -8.37 -62.64
C ALA A 184 -10.55 -9.01 -62.70
N PRO A 185 -11.65 -8.22 -62.63
CA PRO A 185 -12.24 -7.52 -61.49
C PRO A 185 -13.79 -7.73 -61.37
N GLN A 186 -14.45 -6.97 -60.49
CA GLN A 186 -15.85 -6.47 -60.54
C GLN A 186 -16.85 -6.89 -59.46
N ASP A 187 -17.28 -5.85 -58.74
CA ASP A 187 -18.65 -5.41 -58.48
C ASP A 187 -19.67 -6.36 -57.83
N ALA A 188 -20.06 -6.00 -56.61
CA ALA A 188 -21.47 -6.02 -56.22
C ALA A 188 -21.76 -4.84 -55.29
N GLN A 189 -22.60 -3.94 -55.79
CA GLN A 189 -23.14 -2.78 -55.11
C GLN A 189 -24.16 -3.15 -54.02
N ALA A 190 -24.17 -2.29 -53.00
CA ALA A 190 -25.33 -1.68 -52.34
C ALA A 190 -26.51 -2.54 -51.85
N LEU A 191 -26.83 -2.36 -50.56
CA LEU A 191 -28.20 -2.06 -50.14
C LEU A 191 -28.19 -1.11 -48.92
N GLN A 192 -28.71 0.09 -49.18
CA GLN A 192 -29.15 1.08 -48.20
C GLN A 192 -30.41 0.59 -47.48
N GLY A 193 -30.68 1.11 -46.28
CA GLY A 193 -32.07 1.38 -45.92
C GLY A 193 -32.41 1.46 -44.42
N ALA A 194 -32.80 2.68 -44.02
CA ALA A 194 -33.69 3.09 -42.92
C ALA A 194 -33.12 3.09 -41.48
N GLN A 195 -32.98 4.25 -40.81
CA GLN A 195 -34.02 5.17 -40.25
C GLN A 195 -34.84 4.48 -39.14
N ALA A 196 -35.18 5.05 -37.97
CA ALA A 196 -35.22 6.41 -37.42
C ALA A 196 -35.25 6.27 -35.87
N SER A 197 -34.64 7.19 -35.12
CA SER A 197 -35.26 8.29 -34.34
C SER A 197 -36.21 7.90 -33.20
N GLN A 198 -35.92 8.44 -32.00
CA GLN A 198 -36.80 9.17 -31.06
C GLN A 198 -36.09 9.21 -29.69
N ASP A 199 -35.51 10.32 -29.23
CA ASP A 199 -36.14 11.54 -28.68
C ASP A 199 -37.30 11.28 -27.72
N ALA A 200 -37.06 11.57 -26.43
CA ALA A 200 -38.05 12.17 -25.54
C ALA A 200 -37.36 12.84 -24.33
N GLN A 201 -37.30 14.17 -24.38
CA GLN A 201 -37.20 15.07 -23.24
C GLN A 201 -38.49 15.05 -22.41
N ALA A 202 -38.40 15.37 -21.11
CA ALA A 202 -39.31 16.28 -20.37
C ALA A 202 -38.88 16.27 -18.88
N GLN A 203 -38.39 17.40 -18.32
CA GLN A 203 -39.17 18.45 -17.64
C GLN A 203 -39.81 17.94 -16.32
N SER A 204 -39.90 18.64 -15.19
CA SER A 204 -39.74 20.06 -14.83
C SER A 204 -40.11 20.18 -13.33
N SER A 205 -39.59 21.23 -12.65
CA SER A 205 -40.22 21.98 -11.52
C SER A 205 -40.40 21.27 -10.17
N THR A 206 -40.30 21.88 -8.98
CA THR A 206 -40.76 23.22 -8.58
C THR A 206 -40.24 23.61 -7.17
N GLN A 207 -40.02 24.92 -6.94
CA GLN A 207 -40.26 25.72 -5.70
C GLN A 207 -39.54 25.35 -4.38
N ALA A 208 -38.69 26.20 -3.80
CA ALA A 208 -38.93 27.52 -3.18
C ALA A 208 -39.92 27.52 -1.99
N ARG A 209 -39.42 27.63 -0.75
CA ARG A 209 -39.98 28.54 0.30
C ARG A 209 -39.19 28.57 1.62
N LYS A 210 -38.88 29.82 2.05
CA LYS A 210 -39.08 30.43 3.40
C LYS A 210 -38.38 29.77 4.61
N ARG A 211 -37.44 30.45 5.29
CA ARG A 211 -37.52 31.65 6.18
C ARG A 211 -37.46 31.23 7.67
N ARG A 212 -36.81 32.11 8.46
CA ARG A 212 -36.74 32.20 9.93
C ARG A 212 -35.83 31.15 10.58
N SER A 213 -35.10 31.45 11.64
CA SER A 213 -34.77 32.65 12.43
C SER A 213 -33.62 32.21 13.32
#